data_AF-A0ABC9U850-F1
#
_entry.id   AF-A0ABC9U850-F1
#
_cell.length_a   1.000
_cell.length_b   1.000
_cell.length_c   1.000
_cell.angle_alpha   90.00
_cell.angle_beta   90.00
_cell.angle_gamma   90.00
#
_symmetry.space_group_name_H-M   'P 1'
#
loop_
_entity.id
_entity.type
_entity.pdbx_description
1 polymer ?
#
loop_
_entity_poly.entity_id
_entity_poly.type
_entity_poly.pdbx_seq_one_letter_code
_entity_poly.pdbx_strand_id
1 'polypeptide(L)'
;MDTKEIRRKRLAAWFSSRTLPEKEKSYLSQLINGKASFGERAARRIERDYGMAPGYLDEEPMGEEIRSPRPFDARHEELLDLFDSLAEWEKEQHMVNLRAQVNSIDNELKARLKGKSKQEILQMLKDLEID
;
A
#
# COMPACT_ATOMS: atom_id res chain seq x y z
N MET A 1 -16.80 1.42 -14.36
CA MET A 1 -16.78 -0.03 -14.04
C MET A 1 -18.10 -0.42 -13.37
N ASP A 2 -18.46 -1.70 -13.26
CA ASP A 2 -19.55 -2.10 -12.34
C ASP A 2 -19.09 -1.78 -10.90
N THR A 3 -19.92 -1.11 -10.11
CA THR A 3 -19.71 -0.88 -8.67
C THR A 3 -19.29 -2.14 -7.92
N LYS A 4 -19.81 -3.32 -8.31
CA LYS A 4 -19.41 -4.60 -7.75
C LYS A 4 -17.96 -4.95 -8.07
N GLU A 5 -17.49 -4.61 -9.25
CA GLU A 5 -16.11 -4.86 -9.68
C GLU A 5 -15.11 -3.97 -8.95
N ILE A 6 -15.46 -2.69 -8.73
CA ILE A 6 -14.67 -1.75 -7.93
C ILE A 6 -14.49 -2.28 -6.51
N ARG A 7 -15.60 -2.67 -5.87
CA ARG A 7 -15.61 -3.25 -4.52
C ARG A 7 -14.72 -4.49 -4.42
N ARG A 8 -14.74 -5.39 -5.40
CA ARG A 8 -13.87 -6.58 -5.43
C ARG A 8 -12.40 -6.20 -5.48
N LYS A 9 -12.03 -5.26 -6.37
CA LYS A 9 -10.63 -4.81 -6.52
C LYS A 9 -10.12 -4.14 -5.25
N ARG A 10 -10.92 -3.25 -4.65
CA ARG A 10 -10.59 -2.59 -3.37
C ARG A 10 -10.47 -3.59 -2.22
N LEU A 11 -11.38 -4.56 -2.14
CA LEU A 11 -11.33 -5.62 -1.13
C LEU A 11 -10.07 -6.49 -1.28
N ALA A 12 -9.73 -6.89 -2.51
CA ALA A 12 -8.54 -7.67 -2.80
C ALA A 12 -7.26 -6.91 -2.43
N ALA A 13 -7.20 -5.60 -2.73
CA ALA A 13 -6.08 -4.76 -2.38
C ALA A 13 -5.95 -4.48 -0.89
N TRP A 14 -7.06 -4.40 -0.16
CA TRP A 14 -7.03 -4.25 1.30
C TRP A 14 -6.44 -5.48 2.00
N PHE A 15 -6.73 -6.67 1.47
CA PHE A 15 -6.25 -7.95 2.00
C PHE A 15 -5.01 -8.50 1.28
N SER A 16 -4.38 -7.75 0.37
CA SER A 16 -3.12 -8.19 -0.27
C SER A 16 -1.94 -8.14 0.71
N SER A 17 -1.95 -7.17 1.62
CA SER A 17 -0.92 -6.97 2.66
C SER A 17 -1.30 -7.57 4.02
N ARG A 18 -2.47 -8.18 4.15
CA ARG A 18 -3.02 -8.70 5.42
C ARG A 18 -3.49 -10.14 5.27
N THR A 19 -3.30 -10.95 6.30
CA THR A 19 -3.89 -12.30 6.33
C THR A 19 -5.42 -12.22 6.42
N LEU A 20 -6.11 -12.92 5.52
CA LEU A 20 -7.56 -13.02 5.54
C LEU A 20 -8.02 -13.63 6.89
N PRO A 21 -8.97 -12.99 7.60
CA PRO A 21 -9.49 -13.47 8.87
C PRO A 21 -10.10 -14.87 8.74
N GLU A 22 -9.69 -15.83 9.59
CA GLU A 22 -10.16 -17.22 9.48
C GLU A 22 -11.69 -17.37 9.56
N LYS A 23 -12.33 -16.54 10.39
CA LYS A 23 -13.80 -16.57 10.59
C LYS A 23 -14.59 -16.29 9.30
N GLU A 24 -14.04 -15.50 8.38
CA GLU A 24 -14.73 -15.08 7.15
C GLU A 24 -13.88 -15.29 5.88
N LYS A 25 -12.77 -16.03 5.95
CA LYS A 25 -11.83 -16.24 4.83
C LYS A 25 -12.53 -16.79 3.59
N SER A 26 -13.42 -17.77 3.77
CA SER A 26 -14.21 -18.35 2.68
C SER A 26 -15.15 -17.30 2.05
N TYR A 27 -15.83 -16.50 2.88
CA TYR A 27 -16.75 -15.46 2.43
C TYR A 27 -16.02 -14.32 1.68
N LEU A 28 -14.93 -13.81 2.24
CA LEU A 28 -14.10 -12.78 1.60
C LEU A 28 -13.47 -13.29 0.30
N SER A 29 -13.00 -14.54 0.28
CA SER A 29 -12.48 -15.17 -0.94
C SER A 29 -13.55 -15.32 -2.01
N GLN A 30 -14.79 -15.65 -1.65
CA GLN A 30 -15.91 -15.71 -2.59
C GLN A 30 -16.28 -14.34 -3.15
N LEU A 31 -16.20 -13.28 -2.33
CA LEU A 31 -16.42 -11.90 -2.78
C LEU A 31 -15.32 -11.46 -3.76
N ILE A 32 -14.05 -11.65 -3.39
CA ILE A 32 -12.88 -11.29 -4.22
C ILE A 32 -12.92 -12.02 -5.57
N ASN A 33 -13.17 -13.33 -5.56
CA ASN A 33 -13.22 -14.16 -6.76
C ASN A 33 -14.53 -14.03 -7.56
N GLY A 34 -15.46 -13.17 -7.11
CA GLY A 34 -16.73 -12.93 -7.81
C GLY A 34 -17.75 -14.08 -7.74
N LYS A 35 -17.53 -15.08 -6.88
CA LYS A 35 -18.46 -16.20 -6.64
C LYS A 35 -19.67 -15.80 -5.78
N ALA A 36 -19.57 -14.69 -5.05
CA ALA A 36 -20.64 -14.14 -4.24
C ALA A 36 -21.05 -12.73 -4.72
N SER A 37 -22.32 -12.37 -4.49
CA SER A 37 -22.84 -11.04 -4.81
C SER A 37 -22.29 -10.00 -3.85
N PHE A 38 -21.64 -8.96 -4.38
CA PHE A 38 -21.07 -7.87 -3.61
C PHE A 38 -22.04 -6.69 -3.52
N GLY A 39 -23.01 -6.78 -2.61
CA GLY A 39 -24.00 -5.73 -2.35
C GLY A 39 -23.48 -4.60 -1.45
N GLU A 40 -24.17 -3.46 -1.46
CA GLU A 40 -23.84 -2.30 -0.63
C GLU A 40 -23.83 -2.63 0.86
N ARG A 41 -24.83 -3.38 1.34
CA ARG A 41 -24.89 -3.79 2.75
C ARG A 41 -23.69 -4.66 3.16
N ALA A 42 -23.16 -5.47 2.24
CA ALA A 42 -21.94 -6.24 2.49
C ALA A 42 -20.71 -5.33 2.52
N ALA A 43 -20.63 -4.36 1.59
CA ALA A 43 -19.55 -3.36 1.58
C ALA A 43 -19.51 -2.56 2.89
N ARG A 44 -20.63 -1.97 3.32
CA ARG A 44 -20.71 -1.20 4.57
C ARG A 44 -20.37 -2.01 5.81
N ARG A 45 -20.75 -3.29 5.83
CA ARG A 45 -20.38 -4.21 6.93
C ARG A 45 -18.87 -4.43 6.96
N ILE A 46 -18.28 -4.79 5.82
CA ILE A 46 -16.84 -5.03 5.69
C ILE A 46 -16.05 -3.78 6.05
N GLU A 47 -16.48 -2.60 5.59
CA GLU A 47 -15.81 -1.34 5.93
C GLU A 47 -15.76 -1.13 7.44
N ARG A 48 -16.88 -1.30 8.13
CA ARG A 48 -16.96 -1.15 9.58
C ARG A 48 -16.17 -2.24 10.33
N ASP A 49 -16.33 -3.50 9.94
CA ASP A 49 -15.77 -4.63 10.66
C ASP A 49 -14.24 -4.73 10.51
N TYR A 50 -13.68 -4.19 9.41
CA TYR A 50 -12.24 -4.18 9.14
C TYR A 50 -11.58 -2.80 9.24
N GLY A 51 -12.30 -1.79 9.74
CA GLY A 51 -11.76 -0.45 9.97
C GLY A 51 -11.37 0.30 8.69
N MET A 52 -12.08 0.06 7.59
CA MET A 52 -11.92 0.84 6.36
C MET A 52 -12.66 2.17 6.50
N ALA A 53 -12.20 3.19 5.77
CA ALA A 53 -12.93 4.45 5.68
C ALA A 53 -14.33 4.23 5.05
N PRO A 54 -15.37 4.97 5.49
CA PRO A 54 -16.70 4.87 4.88
C PRO A 54 -16.66 5.18 3.39
N GLY A 55 -17.07 4.23 2.54
CA GLY A 55 -17.09 4.39 1.09
C GLY A 55 -15.80 3.94 0.39
N TYR A 56 -14.80 3.48 1.14
CA TYR A 56 -13.53 2.98 0.59
C TYR A 56 -13.71 1.91 -0.49
N LEU A 57 -14.71 1.03 -0.33
CA LEU A 57 -14.97 -0.03 -1.31
C LEU A 57 -15.71 0.47 -2.56
N ASP A 58 -16.35 1.64 -2.47
CA ASP A 58 -17.07 2.28 -3.58
C ASP A 58 -16.19 3.25 -4.38
N GLU A 59 -15.03 3.64 -3.84
CA GLU A 59 -14.10 4.54 -4.52
C GLU A 59 -13.50 3.90 -5.77
N GLU A 60 -13.76 4.51 -6.93
CA GLU A 60 -13.06 4.14 -8.16
C GLU A 60 -11.55 4.28 -7.95
N PRO A 61 -10.76 3.27 -8.35
CA PRO A 61 -9.30 3.39 -8.32
C PRO A 61 -8.92 4.46 -9.35
N MET A 62 -8.60 5.65 -8.85
CA MET A 62 -8.29 6.81 -9.67
C MET A 62 -6.88 6.66 -10.24
N GLY A 63 -6.75 5.97 -11.38
CA GLY A 63 -5.65 6.09 -12.35
C GLY A 63 -4.21 5.79 -11.92
N GLU A 64 -3.91 5.69 -10.64
CA GLU A 64 -2.63 5.29 -10.10
C GLU A 64 -2.83 4.04 -9.26
N GLU A 65 -1.88 3.12 -9.39
CA GLU A 65 -1.80 1.83 -8.72
C GLU A 65 -2.59 1.80 -7.41
N ILE A 66 -3.47 0.80 -7.27
CA ILE A 66 -4.13 0.53 -5.99
C ILE A 66 -3.00 0.20 -5.01
N ARG A 67 -2.44 1.23 -4.36
CA ARG A 67 -1.40 1.09 -3.36
C ARG A 67 -2.06 0.29 -2.26
N SER A 68 -1.70 -0.98 -2.19
CA SER A 68 -2.10 -1.86 -1.09
C SER A 68 -1.84 -1.07 0.19
N PRO A 69 -2.75 -1.06 1.17
CA PRO A 69 -2.51 -0.36 2.43
C PRO A 69 -1.13 -0.78 2.91
N ARG A 70 -0.18 0.17 2.93
CA ARG A 70 1.18 -0.13 3.32
C ARG A 70 1.08 -0.74 4.72
N PRO A 71 1.61 -1.95 4.96
CA PRO A 71 1.54 -2.54 6.28
C PRO A 71 2.17 -1.55 7.25
N PHE A 72 1.33 -1.06 8.17
CA PHE A 72 1.73 -0.14 9.22
C PHE A 72 2.47 -0.99 10.25
N ASP A 73 3.80 -1.02 10.14
CA ASP A 73 4.68 -1.77 11.06
C ASP A 73 5.11 -0.89 12.24
N ALA A 74 5.78 -1.48 13.24
CA ALA A 74 6.22 -0.77 14.44
C ALA A 74 7.11 0.46 14.15
N ARG A 75 7.85 0.46 13.03
CA ARG A 75 8.68 1.61 12.64
C ARG A 75 7.83 2.77 12.11
N HIS A 76 6.66 2.49 11.51
CA HIS A 76 5.74 3.54 11.11
C HIS A 76 5.09 4.20 12.32
N GLU A 77 4.78 3.43 13.36
CA GLU A 77 4.26 3.96 14.63
C GLU A 77 5.29 4.85 15.31
N GLU A 78 6.54 4.37 15.45
CA GLU A 78 7.65 5.17 15.99
C GLU A 78 7.90 6.45 15.17
N LEU A 79 7.82 6.36 13.83
CA LEU A 79 7.97 7.53 12.97
C LEU A 79 6.85 8.56 13.20
N LEU A 80 5.60 8.13 13.40
CA LEU A 80 4.49 9.04 13.69
C LEU A 80 4.66 9.68 15.06
N ASP A 81 5.01 8.92 16.08
CA ASP A 81 5.24 9.44 17.44
C ASP A 81 6.36 10.49 17.44
N LEU A 82 7.48 10.20 16.78
CA LEU A 82 8.58 11.15 16.62
C LEU A 82 8.15 12.38 15.83
N PHE A 83 7.42 12.19 14.73
CA PHE A 83 6.96 13.30 13.89
C PHE A 83 5.99 14.21 14.66
N ASP A 84 5.03 13.65 15.40
CA ASP A 84 4.05 14.40 16.19
C ASP A 84 4.69 15.18 17.34
N SER A 85 5.83 14.69 17.86
CA SER A 85 6.61 15.39 18.89
C SER A 85 7.39 16.62 18.39
N LEU A 86 7.58 16.76 17.07
CA LEU A 86 8.27 17.91 16.48
C LEU A 86 7.39 19.17 16.49
N ALA A 87 8.03 20.35 16.52
CA ALA A 87 7.31 21.59 16.28
C ALA A 87 6.84 21.69 14.80
N GLU A 88 5.74 22.40 14.53
CA GLU A 88 5.17 22.51 13.18
C GLU A 88 6.18 23.03 12.13
N TRP A 89 7.03 24.00 12.50
CA TRP A 89 8.07 24.51 11.61
C TRP A 89 9.18 23.49 11.33
N GLU A 90 9.46 22.59 12.28
CA GLU A 90 10.42 21.49 12.10
C GLU A 90 9.83 20.38 11.25
N LYS A 91 8.53 20.08 11.41
CA LYS A 91 7.81 19.12 10.57
C LYS A 91 7.89 19.51 9.10
N GLU A 92 7.64 20.78 8.77
CA GLU A 92 7.73 21.28 7.39
C GLU A 92 9.14 21.11 6.82
N GLN A 93 10.17 21.53 7.56
CA GLN A 93 11.56 21.40 7.11
C GLN A 93 11.99 19.92 7.00
N HIS A 94 11.55 19.07 7.93
CA HIS A 94 11.84 17.64 7.92
C HIS A 94 11.22 16.96 6.69
N MET A 95 10.00 17.34 6.32
CA MET A 95 9.35 16.86 5.10
C MET A 95 10.10 17.28 3.82
N VAL A 96 10.62 18.52 3.78
CA VAL A 96 11.45 18.98 2.67
C VAL A 96 12.75 18.16 2.57
N ASN A 97 13.40 17.93 3.71
CA ASN A 97 14.66 17.18 3.78
C ASN A 97 14.48 15.71 3.38
N LEU A 98 13.43 15.05 3.88
CA LEU A 98 13.09 13.66 3.52
C LEU A 98 12.83 13.53 2.02
N ARG A 99 12.07 14.46 1.43
CA ARG A 99 11.84 14.48 -0.04
C ARG A 99 13.15 14.61 -0.81
N ALA A 100 14.06 15.48 -0.36
CA ALA A 100 15.36 15.65 -0.99
C ALA A 100 16.21 14.37 -0.91
N GLN A 101 16.23 13.69 0.24
CA GLN A 101 16.94 12.42 0.42
C GLN A 101 16.39 11.32 -0.49
N VAL A 102 15.07 11.13 -0.53
CA VAL A 102 14.42 10.15 -1.41
C VAL A 102 14.74 10.44 -2.88
N ASN A 103 14.65 11.70 -3.30
CA ASN A 103 15.00 12.10 -4.66
C ASN A 103 16.47 11.87 -4.99
N SER A 104 17.39 12.07 -4.04
CA SER A 104 18.81 11.78 -4.22
C SER A 104 19.05 10.29 -4.46
N ILE A 105 18.45 9.43 -3.63
CA ILE A 105 18.53 7.97 -3.77
C ILE A 105 17.99 7.53 -5.12
N ASP A 106 16.82 8.04 -5.53
CA ASP A 106 16.20 7.75 -6.82
C ASP A 106 17.11 8.15 -7.99
N ASN A 107 17.72 9.33 -7.91
CA ASN A 107 18.63 9.83 -8.94
C ASN A 107 19.92 9.01 -9.00
N GLU A 108 20.48 8.62 -7.85
CA GLU A 108 21.65 7.74 -7.76
C GLU A 108 21.35 6.35 -8.31
N LEU A 109 20.20 5.77 -7.97
CA LEU A 109 19.75 4.49 -8.53
C LEU A 109 19.58 4.61 -10.04
N LYS A 110 18.87 5.64 -10.53
CA LYS A 110 18.71 5.88 -11.97
C LYS A 110 20.05 6.05 -12.67
N ALA A 111 21.00 6.78 -12.08
CA ALA A 111 22.33 6.96 -12.63
C ALA A 111 23.13 5.64 -12.64
N ARG A 112 23.05 4.83 -11.58
CA ARG A 112 23.69 3.50 -11.51
C ARG A 112 23.08 2.51 -12.48
N LEU A 113 21.79 2.61 -12.80
CA LEU A 113 21.09 1.74 -13.74
C LEU A 113 21.24 2.21 -15.20
N LYS A 114 21.48 3.50 -15.43
CA LYS A 114 21.64 4.07 -16.77
C LYS A 114 22.92 3.53 -17.42
N GLY A 115 22.74 2.76 -18.50
CA GLY A 115 23.84 2.18 -19.28
C GLY A 115 24.29 0.79 -18.83
N LYS A 116 23.66 0.22 -17.79
CA LYS A 116 23.94 -1.16 -17.37
C LYS A 116 23.01 -2.14 -18.07
N SER A 117 23.61 -3.23 -18.55
CA SER A 117 22.89 -4.35 -19.12
C SER A 117 22.12 -5.12 -18.04
N LYS A 118 21.08 -5.86 -18.45
CA LYS A 118 20.27 -6.70 -17.55
C LYS A 118 21.12 -7.66 -16.71
N GLN A 119 22.26 -8.12 -17.23
CA GLN A 119 23.17 -9.03 -16.53
C GLN A 119 23.98 -8.32 -15.42
N GLU A 120 24.39 -7.08 -15.63
CA GLU A 120 25.11 -6.28 -14.62
C GLU A 120 24.19 -5.87 -13.47
N ILE A 121 22.92 -5.58 -13.77
CA ILE A 121 21.90 -5.28 -12.75
C ILE A 121 21.64 -6.52 -11.88
N LEU A 122 21.56 -7.72 -12.49
CA LEU A 122 21.40 -8.98 -11.77
C LEU A 122 22.61 -9.33 -10.89
N GLN A 123 23.82 -9.01 -11.35
CA GLN A 123 25.04 -9.20 -10.56
C GLN A 123 25.08 -8.25 -9.36
N MET A 124 24.73 -6.98 -9.53
CA MET A 124 24.66 -6.02 -8.43
C MET A 124 23.59 -6.36 -7.38
N LEU A 125 22.47 -6.93 -7.78
CA LEU A 125 21.43 -7.38 -6.85
C LEU A 125 21.90 -8.58 -6.01
N LYS A 126 22.65 -9.51 -6.63
CA LYS A 126 23.32 -10.60 -5.89
C LYS A 126 24.35 -10.10 -4.90
N ASP A 127 25.10 -9.05 -5.26
CA ASP A 127 26.13 -8.49 -4.37
C ASP A 127 25.54 -7.66 -3.21
N LEU A 128 24.26 -7.24 -3.33
CA LEU A 128 23.50 -6.55 -2.29
C LEU A 128 22.78 -7.52 -1.32
N GLU A 129 22.50 -8.75 -1.74
CA GLU A 129 22.16 -9.86 -0.85
C GLU A 129 23.45 -10.41 -0.21
N ILE A 130 24.02 -9.64 0.74
CA ILE A 130 24.93 -10.20 1.73
C ILE A 130 24.05 -10.87 2.78
N ASP A 131 24.32 -12.17 3.03
CA ASP A 131 23.65 -13.08 3.99
C ASP A 131 23.02 -12.42 5.23
#